data_AF-A0A2S8WS11-F1
#
_entry.id   AF-A0A2S8WS11-F1
#
_cell.length_a   1.000
_cell.length_b   1.000
_cell.length_c   1.000
_cell.angle_alpha   90.00
_cell.angle_beta   90.00
_cell.angle_gamma   90.00
#
_symmetry.space_group_name_H-M   'P 1'
#
loop_
_entity.id
_entity.type
_entity.pdbx_description
1 polymer ?
#
loop_
_entity_poly.entity_id
_entity_poly.type
_entity_poly.pdbx_seq_one_letter_code
_entity_poly.pdbx_strand_id
1 'polypeptide(L)'
;MLSSDDVVNVSFSEMPWTWSRVLDWRSEKESPSVSVQLMRLVLRRVLAVIIALGLPALAVSAVFLGSDTSAEYKNLVETAPRQVATVVEVREHFRGPTEYVVESNGNRFTLGHSEALDTLEVHPGDTVAYVIDTVDPLWTVGVGDPEYWEPNLARDVFLPVGIVGFSLILALFVIDWLLPAGFERQKKTGRNIRGRRSAEKPTD
;
A
#
# COMPACT_ATOMS: atom_id res chain seq x y z
N MET A 1 25.24 27.02 -73.10
CA MET A 1 26.34 26.04 -73.02
C MET A 1 27.54 26.75 -72.46
N LEU A 2 27.79 26.55 -71.17
CA LEU A 2 28.99 26.91 -70.42
C LEU A 2 29.19 25.85 -69.33
N SER A 3 30.46 25.60 -69.04
CA SER A 3 31.03 24.33 -68.58
C SER A 3 30.69 23.96 -67.15
N SER A 4 30.49 22.66 -66.93
CA SER A 4 30.35 22.00 -65.65
C SER A 4 31.73 21.66 -65.09
N ASP A 5 32.50 22.64 -64.62
CA ASP A 5 33.74 22.40 -63.88
C ASP A 5 33.98 23.58 -62.93
N ASP A 6 33.60 23.40 -61.66
CA ASP A 6 34.27 23.97 -60.48
C ASP A 6 33.45 23.61 -59.22
N VAL A 7 33.42 22.32 -58.93
CA VAL A 7 33.08 21.85 -57.57
C VAL A 7 34.40 21.78 -56.81
N VAL A 8 34.67 22.83 -56.04
CA VAL A 8 35.79 22.87 -55.09
C VAL A 8 35.55 21.77 -54.05
N ASN A 9 36.28 20.67 -54.21
CA ASN A 9 36.27 19.54 -53.30
C ASN A 9 37.11 19.92 -52.06
N VAL A 10 36.45 20.47 -51.04
CA VAL A 10 37.10 20.78 -49.76
C VAL A 10 37.30 19.47 -49.00
N SER A 11 38.52 18.96 -49.04
CA SER A 11 38.96 17.78 -48.28
C SER A 11 38.80 18.03 -46.78
N PHE A 12 37.92 17.26 -46.13
CA PHE A 12 37.64 17.30 -44.68
C PHE A 12 38.72 16.59 -43.83
N SER A 13 39.91 16.35 -44.37
CA SER A 13 40.93 15.49 -43.76
C SER A 13 41.92 16.20 -42.82
N GLU A 14 41.82 17.52 -42.64
CA GLU A 14 42.82 18.29 -41.88
C GLU A 14 42.21 19.17 -40.79
N MET A 15 41.47 18.56 -39.87
CA MET A 15 41.12 19.21 -38.59
C MET A 15 41.59 18.37 -37.40
N PRO A 16 42.83 18.58 -36.91
CA PRO A 16 43.35 17.95 -35.71
C PRO A 16 42.92 18.75 -34.46
N TRP A 17 41.65 18.64 -34.08
CA TRP A 17 41.14 19.22 -32.82
C TRP A 17 40.01 18.35 -32.29
N THR A 18 40.43 17.23 -31.68
CA THR A 18 39.81 16.55 -30.53
C THR A 18 38.37 16.96 -30.15
N TRP A 19 37.39 16.31 -30.77
CA TRP A 19 36.01 16.23 -30.26
C TRP A 19 35.92 15.66 -28.83
N SER A 20 36.97 15.02 -28.33
CA SER A 20 37.05 14.52 -26.96
C SER A 20 36.94 15.62 -25.89
N ARG A 21 37.29 16.88 -26.18
CA ARG A 21 37.12 17.97 -25.21
C ARG A 21 35.71 18.55 -25.15
N VAL A 22 34.93 18.46 -26.23
CA VAL A 22 33.55 19.00 -26.26
C VAL A 22 32.58 18.07 -25.54
N LEU A 23 32.89 16.77 -25.46
CA LEU A 23 32.13 15.81 -24.66
C LEU A 23 32.52 15.80 -23.17
N ASP A 24 33.72 16.29 -22.83
CA ASP A 24 34.17 16.38 -21.43
C ASP A 24 33.56 17.58 -20.68
N TRP A 25 33.17 18.65 -21.37
CA TRP A 25 32.59 19.84 -20.73
C TRP A 25 31.20 19.61 -20.10
N ARG A 26 30.52 18.52 -20.47
CA ARG A 26 29.23 18.13 -19.86
C ARG A 26 29.35 17.14 -18.70
N SER A 27 30.59 16.75 -18.37
CA SER A 27 30.95 15.81 -17.30
C SER A 27 31.22 16.51 -15.97
N GLU A 28 31.41 17.83 -15.98
CA GLU A 28 31.43 18.67 -14.77
C GLU A 28 30.00 18.91 -14.26
N LYS A 29 29.21 17.83 -14.17
CA LYS A 29 28.01 17.81 -13.34
C LYS A 29 28.52 17.86 -11.92
N GLU A 30 28.56 19.07 -11.38
CA GLU A 30 28.69 19.37 -9.96
C GLU A 30 28.17 18.19 -9.15
N SER A 31 29.10 17.42 -8.58
CA SER A 31 28.76 16.39 -7.61
C SER A 31 27.83 17.06 -6.61
N PRO A 32 26.56 16.60 -6.50
CA PRO A 32 25.52 17.37 -5.83
C PRO A 32 26.05 17.75 -4.46
N SER A 33 25.99 19.06 -4.14
CA SER A 33 26.53 19.60 -2.90
C SER A 33 26.07 18.74 -1.72
N VAL A 34 26.93 18.59 -0.72
CA VAL A 34 26.68 17.70 0.43
C VAL A 34 25.29 17.95 1.05
N SER A 35 24.81 19.19 1.01
CA SER A 35 23.46 19.60 1.42
C SER A 35 22.33 18.98 0.57
N VAL A 36 22.47 18.90 -0.76
CA VAL A 36 21.48 18.25 -1.65
C VAL A 36 21.44 16.75 -1.44
N GLN A 37 22.59 16.12 -1.20
CA GLN A 37 22.67 14.69 -0.87
C GLN A 37 22.03 14.40 0.48
N LEU A 38 22.32 15.22 1.51
CA LEU A 38 21.70 15.11 2.83
C LEU A 38 20.19 15.32 2.77
N MET A 39 19.73 16.32 2.02
CA MET A 39 18.31 16.64 1.88
C MET A 39 17.53 15.50 1.20
N ARG A 40 18.10 14.88 0.15
CA ARG A 40 17.52 13.68 -0.48
C ARG A 40 17.49 12.49 0.47
N LEU A 41 18.50 12.34 1.32
CA LEU A 41 18.56 11.25 2.30
C LEU A 41 17.51 11.43 3.40
N VAL A 42 17.35 12.65 3.92
CA VAL A 42 16.35 12.99 4.94
C VAL A 42 14.94 12.83 4.39
N LEU A 43 14.66 13.33 3.18
CA LEU A 43 13.33 13.20 2.56
C LEU A 43 12.94 11.74 2.34
N ARG A 44 13.87 10.90 1.86
CA ARG A 44 13.64 9.45 1.70
C ARG A 44 13.34 8.76 3.03
N ARG A 45 14.03 9.13 4.11
CA ARG A 45 13.80 8.60 5.45
C ARG A 45 12.45 9.02 6.02
N VAL A 46 12.07 10.29 5.86
CA VAL A 46 10.76 10.78 6.31
C VAL A 46 9.64 10.08 5.55
N LEU A 47 9.73 9.96 4.23
CA LEU A 47 8.72 9.28 3.41
C LEU A 47 8.57 7.81 3.83
N ALA A 48 9.68 7.13 4.08
CA ALA A 48 9.67 5.76 4.52
C ALA A 48 9.06 5.55 5.90
N VAL A 49 9.32 6.45 6.86
CA VAL A 49 8.68 6.40 8.18
C VAL A 49 7.17 6.62 8.05
N ILE A 50 6.74 7.55 7.19
CA ILE A 50 5.32 7.79 6.91
C ILE A 50 4.68 6.54 6.30
N ILE A 51 5.34 5.86 5.36
CA ILE A 51 4.81 4.62 4.76
C ILE A 51 4.80 3.48 5.79
N ALA A 52 5.89 3.31 6.54
CA ALA A 52 6.05 2.25 7.53
C ALA A 52 5.09 2.38 8.72
N LEU A 53 4.66 3.60 9.08
CA LEU A 53 3.68 3.82 10.14
C LEU A 53 2.26 3.99 9.60
N GLY A 54 2.11 4.64 8.45
CA GLY A 54 0.82 4.97 7.85
C GLY A 54 0.08 3.77 7.29
N LEU A 55 0.78 2.83 6.63
CA LEU A 55 0.17 1.60 6.12
C LEU A 55 -0.39 0.72 7.25
N PRO A 56 0.38 0.38 8.31
CA PRO A 56 -0.18 -0.40 9.41
C PRO A 56 -1.28 0.36 10.16
N ALA A 57 -1.19 1.68 10.33
CA ALA A 57 -2.26 2.45 10.97
C ALA A 57 -3.57 2.38 10.16
N LEU A 58 -3.51 2.58 8.84
CA LEU A 58 -4.67 2.42 7.94
C LEU A 58 -5.24 1.01 7.99
N ALA A 59 -4.38 0.01 8.02
CA ALA A 59 -4.80 -1.38 8.01
C ALA A 59 -5.43 -1.80 9.34
N VAL A 60 -4.92 -1.30 10.47
CA VAL A 60 -5.55 -1.45 11.78
C VAL A 60 -6.91 -0.74 11.82
N SER A 61 -7.01 0.50 11.35
CA SER A 61 -8.29 1.22 11.30
C SER A 61 -9.35 0.50 10.44
N ALA A 62 -8.97 -0.07 9.31
CA ALA A 62 -9.88 -0.83 8.45
C ALA A 62 -10.42 -2.10 9.13
N VAL A 63 -9.61 -2.75 9.96
CA VAL A 63 -10.04 -3.90 10.75
C VAL A 63 -11.05 -3.49 11.83
N PHE A 64 -10.72 -2.46 12.62
CA PHE A 64 -11.57 -2.03 13.74
C PHE A 64 -12.96 -1.58 13.30
N LEU A 65 -13.05 -0.88 12.16
CA LEU A 65 -14.34 -0.49 11.58
C LEU A 65 -15.20 -1.68 11.13
N GLY A 66 -14.60 -2.83 10.82
CA GLY A 66 -15.33 -4.04 10.41
C GLY A 66 -15.73 -4.97 11.55
N SER A 67 -15.03 -4.93 12.69
CA SER A 67 -15.33 -5.80 13.84
C SER A 67 -16.52 -5.29 14.66
N ASP A 68 -16.61 -3.98 14.89
CA ASP A 68 -17.67 -3.38 15.72
C ASP A 68 -19.06 -3.59 15.10
N THR A 69 -19.17 -3.54 13.77
CA THR A 69 -20.43 -3.75 13.05
C THR A 69 -20.96 -5.19 13.21
N SER A 70 -20.09 -6.20 13.24
CA SER A 70 -20.53 -7.61 13.34
C SER A 70 -21.15 -7.95 14.70
N ALA A 71 -20.56 -7.43 15.78
CA ALA A 71 -21.04 -7.65 17.14
C ALA A 71 -22.38 -6.92 17.37
N GLU A 72 -22.53 -5.74 16.80
CA GLU A 72 -23.78 -4.96 16.84
C GLU A 72 -24.93 -5.69 16.12
N TYR A 73 -24.69 -6.21 14.91
CA TYR A 73 -25.70 -6.98 14.19
C TYR A 73 -26.04 -8.31 14.86
N LYS A 74 -25.05 -9.00 15.44
CA LYS A 74 -25.32 -10.19 16.25
C LYS A 74 -26.26 -9.87 17.41
N ASN A 75 -25.95 -8.83 18.17
CA ASN A 75 -26.79 -8.41 19.29
C ASN A 75 -28.20 -8.03 18.81
N LEU A 76 -28.31 -7.35 17.66
CA LEU A 76 -29.61 -7.04 17.06
C LEU A 76 -30.38 -8.33 16.71
N VAL A 77 -29.75 -9.32 16.08
CA VAL A 77 -30.38 -10.60 15.71
C VAL A 77 -30.80 -11.43 16.94
N GLU A 78 -30.07 -11.31 18.05
CA GLU A 78 -30.35 -12.01 19.31
C GLU A 78 -31.45 -11.32 20.14
N THR A 79 -31.54 -10.00 20.09
CA THR A 79 -32.41 -9.22 20.99
C THR A 79 -33.66 -8.66 20.32
N ALA A 80 -33.63 -8.40 19.02
CA ALA A 80 -34.76 -7.82 18.30
C ALA A 80 -35.82 -8.88 17.93
N PRO A 81 -37.10 -8.49 17.85
CA PRO A 81 -38.15 -9.40 17.41
C PRO A 81 -37.95 -9.78 15.94
N ARG A 82 -37.85 -11.08 15.68
CA ARG A 82 -37.73 -11.62 14.32
C ARG A 82 -39.06 -11.47 13.59
N GLN A 83 -38.95 -11.00 12.36
CA GLN A 83 -40.05 -10.93 11.40
C GLN A 83 -39.77 -11.84 10.23
N VAL A 84 -40.78 -12.09 9.42
CA VAL A 84 -40.71 -13.01 8.29
C VAL A 84 -41.10 -12.27 7.02
N ALA A 85 -40.34 -12.50 5.95
CA ALA A 85 -40.62 -11.96 4.63
C ALA A 85 -40.44 -13.05 3.56
N THR A 86 -41.13 -12.88 2.43
CA THR A 86 -40.94 -13.74 1.26
C THR A 86 -39.94 -13.10 0.33
N VAL A 87 -38.96 -13.87 -0.15
CA VAL A 87 -37.98 -13.40 -1.14
C VAL A 87 -38.66 -13.27 -2.49
N VAL A 88 -38.59 -12.08 -3.09
CA VAL A 88 -39.20 -11.80 -4.39
C VAL A 88 -38.16 -11.79 -5.50
N GLU A 89 -36.95 -11.34 -5.18
CA GLU A 89 -35.86 -11.20 -6.15
C GLU A 89 -34.51 -11.35 -5.44
N VAL A 90 -33.60 -12.08 -6.07
CA VAL A 90 -32.20 -12.21 -5.65
C VAL A 90 -31.35 -11.56 -6.74
N ARG A 91 -30.51 -10.60 -6.36
CA ARG A 91 -29.63 -9.88 -7.28
C ARG A 91 -28.18 -10.15 -6.92
N GLU A 92 -27.53 -10.93 -7.77
CA GLU A 92 -26.10 -11.20 -7.66
C GLU A 92 -25.32 -10.08 -8.36
N HIS A 93 -24.40 -9.46 -7.63
CA HIS A 93 -23.50 -8.46 -8.18
C HIS A 93 -22.17 -9.10 -8.57
N PHE A 94 -21.66 -8.76 -9.77
CA PHE A 94 -20.37 -9.28 -10.26
C PHE A 94 -19.20 -9.00 -9.28
N ARG A 95 -19.30 -7.92 -8.50
CA ARG A 95 -18.38 -7.57 -7.41
C ARG A 95 -19.16 -6.89 -6.27
N GLY A 96 -19.80 -7.68 -5.43
CA GLY A 96 -20.51 -7.19 -4.25
C GLY A 96 -21.27 -8.29 -3.52
N PRO A 97 -21.82 -8.01 -2.33
CA PRO A 97 -22.72 -8.92 -1.64
C PRO A 97 -24.01 -9.11 -2.45
N THR A 98 -24.66 -10.26 -2.30
CA THR A 98 -25.96 -10.53 -2.93
C THR A 98 -27.03 -9.65 -2.29
N GLU A 99 -27.83 -8.96 -3.10
CA GLU A 99 -28.99 -8.22 -2.62
C GLU A 99 -30.25 -9.09 -2.66
N TYR A 100 -30.97 -9.11 -1.55
CA TYR A 100 -32.24 -9.82 -1.44
C TYR A 100 -33.38 -8.80 -1.32
N VAL A 101 -34.27 -8.82 -2.30
CA VAL A 101 -35.49 -8.03 -2.26
C VAL A 101 -36.60 -8.90 -1.70
N VAL A 102 -37.17 -8.48 -0.57
CA VAL A 102 -38.18 -9.23 0.16
C VAL A 102 -39.49 -8.46 0.24
N GLU A 103 -40.57 -9.21 0.44
CA GLU A 103 -41.91 -8.67 0.67
C GLU A 103 -42.45 -9.15 2.01
N SER A 104 -42.89 -8.20 2.84
CA SER A 104 -43.58 -8.47 4.11
C SER A 104 -44.75 -7.52 4.27
N ASN A 105 -45.92 -8.06 4.64
CA ASN A 105 -47.16 -7.30 4.81
C ASN A 105 -47.54 -6.40 3.60
N GLY A 106 -47.25 -6.87 2.38
CA GLY A 106 -47.52 -6.13 1.13
C GLY A 106 -46.54 -5.00 0.83
N ASN A 107 -45.48 -4.83 1.63
CA ASN A 107 -44.41 -3.87 1.38
C ASN A 107 -43.16 -4.59 0.88
N ARG A 108 -42.59 -4.07 -0.22
CA ARG A 108 -41.36 -4.58 -0.81
C ARG A 108 -40.17 -3.70 -0.44
N PHE A 109 -39.09 -4.31 0.03
CA PHE A 109 -37.86 -3.63 0.42
C PHE A 109 -36.63 -4.53 0.23
N THR A 110 -35.44 -3.92 0.21
CA THR A 110 -34.17 -4.63 0.11
C THR A 110 -33.58 -4.86 1.50
N LEU A 111 -33.06 -6.06 1.76
CA LEU A 111 -32.29 -6.33 2.98
C LEU A 111 -30.94 -5.63 2.90
N GLY A 112 -30.63 -4.80 3.90
CA GLY A 112 -29.39 -4.02 3.96
C GLY A 112 -28.17 -4.85 4.36
N HIS A 113 -28.36 -5.88 5.19
CA HIS A 113 -27.32 -6.84 5.54
C HIS A 113 -27.83 -8.27 5.35
N SER A 114 -27.42 -8.90 4.27
CA SER A 114 -27.94 -10.21 3.83
C SER A 114 -26.86 -11.28 3.64
N GLU A 115 -25.60 -10.98 3.97
CA GLU A 115 -24.48 -11.91 3.80
C GLU A 115 -24.69 -13.25 4.55
N ALA A 116 -25.45 -13.22 5.65
CA ALA A 116 -25.82 -14.43 6.39
C ALA A 116 -26.76 -15.37 5.60
N LEU A 117 -27.49 -14.85 4.61
CA LEU A 117 -28.38 -15.62 3.74
C LEU A 117 -27.64 -16.26 2.56
N ASP A 118 -26.46 -15.77 2.22
CA ASP A 118 -25.65 -16.31 1.11
C ASP A 118 -25.25 -17.78 1.35
N THR A 119 -25.15 -18.21 2.62
CA THR A 119 -24.82 -19.60 2.98
C THR A 119 -25.99 -20.56 2.82
N LEU A 120 -27.22 -20.05 2.74
CA LEU A 120 -28.46 -20.83 2.77
C LEU A 120 -29.02 -21.17 1.39
N GLU A 121 -28.33 -20.79 0.29
CA GLU A 121 -28.81 -20.94 -1.09
C GLU A 121 -30.27 -20.47 -1.24
N VAL A 122 -30.54 -19.23 -0.82
CA VAL A 122 -31.90 -18.66 -0.81
C VAL A 122 -32.38 -18.31 -2.23
N HIS A 123 -33.60 -18.70 -2.58
CA HIS A 123 -34.22 -18.48 -3.89
C HIS A 123 -35.47 -17.59 -3.82
N PRO A 124 -35.89 -16.97 -4.94
CA PRO A 124 -37.19 -16.31 -5.02
C PRO A 124 -38.34 -17.28 -4.68
N GLY A 125 -39.24 -16.84 -3.81
CA GLY A 125 -40.33 -17.63 -3.25
C GLY A 125 -40.05 -18.16 -1.83
N ASP A 126 -38.79 -18.18 -1.41
CA ASP A 126 -38.42 -18.67 -0.08
C ASP A 126 -38.86 -17.70 1.01
N THR A 127 -39.11 -18.26 2.19
CA THR A 127 -39.47 -17.50 3.38
C THR A 127 -38.23 -17.32 4.25
N VAL A 128 -37.83 -16.08 4.48
CA VAL A 128 -36.65 -15.73 5.28
C VAL A 128 -37.02 -14.93 6.52
N ALA A 129 -36.25 -15.10 7.58
CA ALA A 129 -36.37 -14.27 8.78
C ALA A 129 -35.50 -13.03 8.64
N TYR A 130 -35.97 -11.90 9.18
CA TYR A 130 -35.22 -10.65 9.23
C TYR A 130 -35.49 -9.92 10.54
N VAL A 131 -34.57 -9.02 10.91
CA VAL A 131 -34.73 -8.05 12.01
C VAL A 131 -34.58 -6.64 11.47
N ILE A 132 -35.25 -5.68 12.11
CA ILE A 132 -35.18 -4.26 11.76
C ILE A 132 -34.34 -3.57 12.82
N ASP A 133 -33.30 -2.86 12.39
CA ASP A 133 -32.60 -1.92 13.27
C ASP A 133 -33.52 -0.73 13.56
N THR A 134 -33.82 -0.50 14.84
CA THR A 134 -34.69 0.60 15.28
C THR A 134 -33.99 1.95 15.25
N VAL A 135 -32.65 1.97 15.22
CA VAL A 135 -31.83 3.18 15.12
C VAL A 135 -31.72 3.62 13.66
N ASP A 136 -31.56 2.67 12.72
CA ASP A 136 -31.56 2.93 11.29
C ASP A 136 -32.45 1.92 10.52
N PRO A 137 -33.74 2.24 10.31
CA PRO A 137 -34.69 1.33 9.65
C PRO A 137 -34.34 0.96 8.21
N LEU A 138 -33.41 1.68 7.57
CA LEU A 138 -32.90 1.31 6.24
C LEU A 138 -31.98 0.08 6.31
N TRP A 139 -31.48 -0.27 7.50
CA TRP A 139 -30.60 -1.39 7.75
C TRP A 139 -31.39 -2.57 8.32
N THR A 140 -32.15 -3.22 7.44
CA THR A 140 -32.79 -4.49 7.74
C THR A 140 -31.80 -5.64 7.57
N VAL A 141 -31.74 -6.51 8.57
CA VAL A 141 -30.74 -7.60 8.63
C VAL A 141 -31.43 -8.93 8.40
N GLY A 142 -30.98 -9.68 7.39
CA GLY A 142 -31.40 -11.05 7.15
C GLY A 142 -30.82 -11.98 8.22
N VAL A 143 -31.68 -12.75 8.87
CA VAL A 143 -31.27 -13.75 9.87
C VAL A 143 -30.91 -15.04 9.13
N GLY A 144 -29.61 -15.25 8.93
CA GLY A 144 -29.07 -16.49 8.37
C GLY A 144 -28.70 -17.53 9.42
N ASP A 145 -27.73 -18.39 9.08
CA ASP A 145 -27.27 -19.45 9.98
C ASP A 145 -26.66 -18.90 11.28
N PRO A 146 -26.88 -19.56 12.44
CA PRO A 146 -26.27 -19.16 13.71
C PRO A 146 -24.74 -19.08 13.64
N GLU A 147 -24.11 -19.97 12.86
CA GLU A 147 -22.65 -20.01 12.67
C GLU A 147 -22.11 -18.72 12.03
N TYR A 148 -22.91 -18.01 11.23
CA TYR A 148 -22.51 -16.73 10.63
C TYR A 148 -22.25 -15.65 11.69
N TRP A 149 -22.93 -15.75 12.83
CA TRP A 149 -22.84 -14.80 13.94
C TRP A 149 -21.80 -15.23 14.98
N GLU A 150 -21.11 -16.35 14.78
CA GLU A 150 -20.01 -16.73 15.65
C GLU A 150 -18.75 -15.93 15.29
N PRO A 151 -17.96 -15.50 16.29
CA PRO A 151 -16.72 -14.79 16.05
C PRO A 151 -15.79 -15.67 15.20
N ASN A 152 -15.45 -15.18 14.02
CA ASN A 152 -14.58 -15.90 13.11
C ASN A 152 -13.14 -15.49 13.41
N LEU A 153 -12.45 -16.29 14.23
CA LEU A 153 -11.06 -16.03 14.63
C LEU A 153 -10.13 -15.75 13.42
N ALA A 154 -10.39 -16.35 12.26
CA ALA A 154 -9.61 -16.07 11.04
C ALA A 154 -9.80 -14.63 10.55
N ARG A 155 -11.05 -14.16 10.48
CA ARG A 155 -11.41 -12.80 10.06
C ARG A 155 -11.08 -11.75 11.13
N ASP A 156 -11.41 -12.05 12.39
CA ASP A 156 -11.45 -11.08 13.47
C ASP A 156 -10.11 -10.96 14.22
N VAL A 157 -9.26 -11.99 14.16
CA VAL A 157 -7.99 -12.02 14.90
C VAL A 157 -6.81 -12.27 13.96
N PHE A 158 -6.81 -13.36 13.19
CA PHE A 158 -5.63 -13.75 12.42
C PHE A 158 -5.36 -12.84 11.23
N LEU A 159 -6.39 -12.39 10.50
CA LEU A 159 -6.22 -11.48 9.38
C LEU A 159 -5.66 -10.10 9.82
N PRO A 160 -6.18 -9.47 10.88
CA PRO A 160 -5.57 -8.27 11.47
C PRO A 160 -4.14 -8.48 11.94
N VAL A 161 -3.89 -9.55 12.70
CA VAL A 161 -2.54 -9.88 13.21
C VAL A 161 -1.57 -10.13 12.05
N GLY A 162 -2.03 -10.81 11.00
CA GLY A 162 -1.27 -11.07 9.77
C GLY A 162 -0.94 -9.78 9.03
N ILE A 163 -1.91 -8.88 8.89
CA ILE A 163 -1.72 -7.55 8.28
C ILE A 163 -0.70 -6.72 9.08
N VAL A 164 -0.83 -6.67 10.40
CA VAL A 164 0.10 -5.95 11.28
C VAL A 164 1.50 -6.56 11.21
N GLY A 165 1.59 -7.89 11.30
CA GLY A 165 2.86 -8.61 11.21
C GLY A 165 3.55 -8.41 9.86
N PHE A 166 2.81 -8.52 8.76
CA PHE A 166 3.32 -8.27 7.41
C PHE A 166 3.76 -6.82 7.24
N SER A 167 2.99 -5.86 7.74
CA SER A 167 3.36 -4.44 7.72
C SER A 167 4.65 -4.17 8.49
N LEU A 168 4.86 -4.86 9.61
CA LEU A 168 6.06 -4.73 10.43
C LEU A 168 7.29 -5.35 9.74
N ILE A 169 7.13 -6.50 9.09
CA ILE A 169 8.18 -7.11 8.26
C ILE A 169 8.55 -6.16 7.11
N LEU A 170 7.56 -5.61 6.41
CA LEU A 170 7.78 -4.70 5.30
C LEU A 170 8.47 -3.42 5.77
N ALA A 171 8.12 -2.90 6.95
CA ALA A 171 8.82 -1.79 7.58
C ALA A 171 10.30 -2.13 7.86
N LEU A 172 10.62 -3.33 8.36
CA LEU A 172 12.00 -3.76 8.59
C LEU A 172 12.80 -3.86 7.29
N PHE A 173 12.21 -4.40 6.22
CA PHE A 173 12.85 -4.43 4.89
C PHE A 173 13.09 -3.03 4.33
N VAL A 174 12.10 -2.13 4.49
CA VAL A 174 12.24 -0.73 4.09
C VAL A 174 13.36 -0.06 4.89
N ILE A 175 13.45 -0.29 6.21
CA ILE A 175 14.51 0.24 7.08
C ILE A 175 15.88 -0.30 6.66
N ASP A 176 16.03 -1.60 6.44
CA ASP A 176 17.29 -2.23 6.02
C ASP A 176 17.75 -1.71 4.64
N TRP A 177 16.81 -1.56 3.70
CA TRP A 177 17.07 -0.95 2.40
C TRP A 177 17.45 0.55 2.48
N LEU A 178 16.98 1.26 3.50
CA LEU A 178 17.26 2.69 3.73
C LEU A 178 18.52 2.95 4.55
N LEU A 179 19.02 1.96 5.28
CA LEU A 179 20.28 2.07 5.99
C LEU A 179 21.41 2.00 4.96
N PRO A 180 22.25 3.05 4.83
CA PRO A 180 23.37 2.99 3.90
C PRO A 180 24.28 1.84 4.37
N ALA A 181 24.57 0.90 3.46
CA ALA A 181 25.49 -0.24 3.64
C ALA A 181 26.95 0.15 3.96
N GLY A 182 27.19 1.37 4.44
CA GLY A 182 28.49 2.03 4.51
C GLY A 182 28.95 2.48 5.90
N PHE A 183 28.27 2.12 6.99
CA PHE A 183 28.74 2.47 8.34
C PHE A 183 29.85 1.55 8.90
N GLU A 184 30.22 0.47 8.20
CA GLU A 184 31.31 -0.42 8.65
C GLU A 184 32.72 -0.02 8.20
N ARG A 185 32.92 0.98 7.33
CA ARG A 185 34.26 1.30 6.75
C ARG A 185 34.89 2.63 7.20
N GLN A 186 34.77 3.01 8.47
CA GLN A 186 35.49 4.18 9.02
C GLN A 186 36.29 3.89 10.32
N LYS A 187 36.77 2.66 10.52
CA LYS A 187 37.70 2.35 11.63
C LYS A 187 39.17 2.11 11.24
N LYS A 188 39.56 2.17 9.96
CA LYS A 188 40.95 1.81 9.54
C LYS A 188 41.83 2.92 8.98
N THR A 189 41.37 4.16 8.84
CA THR A 189 42.16 5.24 8.17
C THR A 189 42.66 6.32 9.14
N GLY A 190 42.92 5.98 10.40
CA GLY A 190 43.42 6.92 11.42
C GLY A 190 44.83 6.64 11.95
N ARG A 191 45.52 5.61 11.45
CA ARG A 191 46.77 5.13 12.06
C ARG A 191 47.90 5.00 11.04
N ASN A 192 48.25 6.09 10.32
CA ASN A 192 49.49 6.09 9.53
C ASN A 192 50.10 7.47 9.19
N ILE A 193 49.94 8.49 10.04
CA ILE A 193 50.56 9.83 9.81
C ILE A 193 51.65 10.18 10.84
N ARG A 194 51.92 9.31 11.83
CA ARG A 194 52.89 9.60 12.90
C ARG A 194 54.12 8.67 12.81
N GLY A 195 54.83 8.70 11.69
CA GLY A 195 56.03 7.87 11.47
C GLY A 195 57.12 8.47 10.58
N ARG A 196 56.97 9.71 10.09
CA ARG A 196 57.97 10.39 9.25
C ARG A 196 58.47 11.68 9.91
N ARG A 197 59.10 11.56 11.07
CA ARG A 197 60.09 12.54 11.57
C ARG A 197 61.21 11.76 12.24
N SER A 198 62.13 11.28 11.43
CA SER A 198 63.44 10.82 11.86
C SER A 198 64.41 11.04 10.69
N ALA A 199 65.58 11.55 11.04
CA ALA A 199 66.76 11.76 10.20
C ALA A 199 66.74 13.00 9.28
N GLU A 200 66.96 14.17 9.88
CA GLU A 200 67.86 15.15 9.26
C GLU A 200 68.97 15.44 10.27
N LYS A 201 70.17 14.97 9.95
CA LYS A 201 71.42 15.14 10.69
C LYS A 201 72.08 16.41 10.13
N PRO A 202 72.49 17.39 10.94
CA PRO A 202 73.38 18.44 10.45
C PRO A 202 74.81 17.89 10.41
N THR A 203 75.40 17.92 9.21
CA THR A 203 76.86 17.85 9.00
C THR A 203 77.40 19.27 8.89
N ASP A 204 78.45 19.49 9.66
CA ASP A 204 79.47 20.55 9.68
C ASP A 204 79.06 21.98 10.08
#